data_AF-D7TSP7-F1
#
_entry.id   AF-D7TSP7-F1
#
_cell.length_a   1.000
_cell.length_b   1.000
_cell.length_c   1.000
_cell.angle_alpha   90.00
_cell.angle_beta   90.00
_cell.angle_gamma   90.00
#
_symmetry.space_group_name_H-M   'P 1'
#
loop_
_entity.id
_entity.type
_entity.pdbx_description
1 polymer ?
#
loop_
_entity_poly.entity_id
_entity_poly.type
_entity_poly.pdbx_seq_one_letter_code
_entity_poly.pdbx_strand_id
1 'polypeptide(L)' 'MSATVNADLFSKYFGNAPAIHILGFTFLAAELFLEDVLEKTRCNIKSEFANFHGNPKRRNRQQDSKTDKIV' A
#
# COMPACT_ATOMS: atom_id res chain seq x y z
N MET A 1 -8.66 -18.11 18.21
CA MET A 1 -7.52 -18.74 17.51
C MET A 1 -6.96 -17.74 16.52
N SER A 2 -5.64 -17.57 16.44
CA SER A 2 -4.96 -16.71 15.47
C SER A 2 -3.85 -17.50 14.77
N ALA A 3 -3.76 -17.42 13.44
CA ALA A 3 -2.73 -18.11 12.64
C ALA A 3 -1.46 -17.27 12.42
N THR A 4 -1.62 -15.94 12.36
CA THR A 4 -0.54 -14.96 12.14
C THR A 4 -0.73 -13.66 12.93
N VAL A 5 -1.83 -13.55 13.69
CA VAL A 5 -2.24 -12.30 14.35
C VAL A 5 -1.68 -12.26 15.78
N ASN A 6 -1.31 -11.06 16.24
CA ASN A 6 -0.73 -10.76 17.55
C ASN A 6 -1.52 -11.39 18.71
N ALA A 7 -0.97 -12.47 19.30
CA ALA A 7 -1.61 -13.22 20.38
C ALA A 7 -1.71 -12.42 21.69
N ASP A 8 -0.77 -11.52 21.97
CA ASP A 8 -0.76 -10.71 23.20
C ASP A 8 -1.90 -9.70 23.23
N LEU A 9 -2.25 -9.14 22.07
CA LEU A 9 -3.41 -8.25 21.94
C LEU A 9 -4.69 -8.98 22.34
N PHE A 10 -4.90 -10.20 21.83
CA PHE A 10 -6.06 -11.01 22.18
C PHE A 10 -6.03 -11.48 23.63
N SER A 11 -4.87 -11.89 24.14
CA SER A 11 -4.72 -12.26 25.55
C SER A 11 -5.17 -11.11 26.46
N LYS A 12 -4.65 -9.89 26.25
CA LYS A 12 -5.03 -8.69 27.02
C LYS A 12 -6.52 -8.37 26.89
N TYR A 13 -7.08 -8.45 25.68
CA TYR A 13 -8.51 -8.23 25.44
C TYR A 13 -9.40 -9.20 26.25
N PHE A 14 -8.99 -10.47 26.36
CA PHE A 14 -9.71 -11.48 27.15
C PHE A 14 -9.24 -11.60 28.60
N GLY A 15 -8.69 -10.51 29.17
CA GLY A 15 -8.30 -10.47 30.59
C GLY A 15 -7.02 -11.25 30.89
N ASN A 16 -6.01 -11.12 30.05
CA ASN A 16 -4.73 -11.85 30.11
C ASN A 16 -4.93 -13.38 30.06
N ALA A 17 -5.85 -13.84 29.22
CA ALA A 17 -6.11 -15.26 29.04
C ALA A 17 -4.84 -15.98 28.55
N PRO A 18 -4.56 -17.22 29.02
CA PRO A 18 -3.40 -17.98 28.58
C PRO A 18 -3.39 -18.22 27.07
N ALA A 19 -2.25 -17.95 26.44
CA ALA A 19 -2.03 -18.22 25.02
C ALA A 19 -1.08 -19.42 24.86
N ILE A 20 -1.44 -20.35 23.98
CA ILE A 20 -0.62 -21.51 23.65
C ILE A 20 -0.18 -21.37 22.19
N HIS A 21 1.13 -21.42 21.96
CA HIS A 21 1.70 -21.38 20.62
C HIS A 21 1.92 -22.81 20.09
N ILE A 22 1.19 -23.18 19.06
CA ILE A 22 1.38 -24.45 18.35
C ILE A 22 2.20 -24.16 17.10
N LEU A 23 3.35 -24.81 16.97
CA LEU A 23 4.20 -24.67 15.78
C LEU A 23 3.48 -25.22 14.54
N GLY A 24 3.43 -24.41 13.48
CA GLY A 24 2.89 -24.83 12.19
C GLY A 24 3.85 -25.73 11.41
N PHE A 25 3.30 -26.48 10.45
CA PHE A 25 4.05 -27.23 9.44
C PHE A 25 3.66 -26.72 8.05
N THR A 26 4.64 -26.35 7.23
CA THR A 26 4.41 -25.81 5.87
C THR A 26 5.36 -26.45 4.87
N PHE A 27 4.95 -26.48 3.60
CA PHE A 27 5.82 -26.76 2.47
C PHE A 27 6.41 -25.46 1.92
N LEU A 28 7.52 -25.54 1.20
CA LEU A 28 8.13 -24.37 0.57
C LEU A 28 7.17 -23.73 -0.44
N ALA A 29 6.78 -22.49 -0.17
CA ALA A 29 6.07 -21.64 -1.10
C ALA A 29 7.02 -20.54 -1.57
N ALA A 30 7.15 -20.37 -2.90
CA ALA A 30 7.93 -19.28 -3.46
C ALA A 30 7.12 -17.98 -3.38
N GLU A 31 7.70 -16.95 -2.78
CA GLU A 31 7.16 -15.60 -2.82
C GLU A 31 7.65 -14.91 -4.10
N LEU A 32 6.75 -14.26 -4.83
CA LEU A 32 7.07 -13.50 -6.03
C LEU A 32 6.60 -12.08 -5.84
N PHE A 33 7.48 -11.12 -6.10
CA PHE A 33 7.17 -9.71 -6.13
C PHE A 33 6.66 -9.30 -7.51
N LEU A 34 6.18 -8.06 -7.63
CA LEU A 34 5.55 -7.58 -8.86
C LEU A 34 6.53 -7.64 -10.04
N GLU A 35 7.78 -7.25 -9.82
CA GLU A 35 8.87 -7.32 -10.79
C GLU A 35 9.10 -8.73 -11.33
N ASP A 36 9.07 -9.75 -10.47
CA ASP A 36 9.25 -11.15 -10.85
C ASP A 36 8.12 -11.60 -11.78
N VAL A 37 6.90 -11.18 -11.48
CA VAL A 37 5.73 -11.49 -12.30
C VAL A 37 5.81 -10.78 -13.64
N LEU A 38 6.18 -9.49 -13.67
CA LEU A 38 6.31 -8.71 -14.90
C LEU A 38 7.42 -9.27 -15.80
N GLU A 39 8.55 -9.69 -15.25
CA GLU A 39 9.64 -10.32 -15.99
C GLU A 39 9.21 -11.68 -16.56
N LYS A 40 8.62 -12.54 -15.72
CA LYS A 40 8.18 -13.89 -16.13
C LYS A 40 7.09 -13.85 -17.19
N THR A 41 6.14 -12.93 -17.07
CA THR A 41 4.98 -12.82 -17.97
C THR A 41 5.23 -11.91 -19.16
N ARG A 42 6.31 -11.11 -19.16
CA ARG A 42 6.58 -10.05 -20.14
C ARG A 42 5.39 -9.12 -20.34
N CYS A 43 4.66 -8.86 -19.26
CA CYS A 43 3.45 -8.05 -19.29
C CYS A 43 3.81 -6.58 -19.56
N ASN A 44 3.24 -6.01 -20.62
CA ASN A 44 3.37 -4.58 -20.91
C ASN A 44 2.17 -3.84 -20.33
N ILE A 45 2.41 -3.08 -19.25
CA ILE A 45 1.40 -2.23 -18.63
C ILE A 45 1.12 -1.07 -19.60
N LYS A 46 0.11 -1.24 -20.46
CA LYS A 46 -0.43 -0.13 -21.26
C LYS A 46 -1.07 0.85 -20.30
N SER A 47 -0.45 2.01 -20.10
CA SER A 47 -1.06 3.05 -19.28
C SER A 47 -2.21 3.66 -20.09
N GLU A 48 -3.44 3.42 -19.65
CA GLU A 48 -4.64 4.13 -20.14
C GLU A 48 -4.46 5.67 -20.01
N PHE A 49 -3.58 6.10 -19.10
CA PHE A 49 -3.23 7.49 -18.84
C PHE A 49 -2.33 8.15 -19.90
N ALA A 50 -1.61 7.39 -20.75
CA ALA A 50 -0.76 7.97 -21.79
C ALA A 50 -1.56 8.58 -22.95
N ASN A 51 -2.86 8.24 -23.09
CA ASN A 51 -3.71 8.76 -24.15
C ASN A 51 -4.26 10.17 -23.86
N PHE A 52 -4.06 10.71 -22.66
CA PHE A 52 -4.38 12.10 -22.36
C PHE A 52 -3.23 13.03 -22.82
N HIS A 53 -3.03 13.14 -24.13
CA HIS A 53 -2.31 14.27 -24.73
C HIS A 53 -3.18 15.54 -24.61
N GLY A 54 -3.41 15.99 -23.38
CA GLY A 54 -4.05 17.26 -23.09
C GLY A 54 -3.03 18.39 -23.30
N ASN A 55 -3.17 19.15 -24.38
CA ASN A 55 -2.46 20.41 -24.57
C ASN A 55 -2.53 21.26 -23.30
N PRO A 56 -1.41 21.65 -22.66
CA PRO A 56 -1.44 22.59 -21.56
C PRO A 56 -1.68 23.98 -22.15
N LYS A 57 -2.96 24.35 -22.32
CA LYS A 57 -3.32 25.75 -22.60
C LYS A 57 -2.92 26.60 -21.40
N ARG A 58 -1.76 27.24 -21.57
CA ARG A 58 -1.22 28.39 -20.84
C ARG A 58 -2.26 29.11 -19.99
N ARG A 59 -2.31 28.82 -18.68
CA ARG A 59 -3.02 29.65 -17.72
C ARG A 59 -2.04 30.74 -17.26
N ASN A 60 -2.32 31.94 -17.73
CA ASN A 60 -1.53 33.15 -17.50
C ASN A 60 -1.27 33.33 -15.99
N ARG A 61 0.00 33.48 -15.62
CA ARG A 61 0.47 33.78 -14.28
C ARG A 61 0.23 35.27 -14.04
N GLN A 62 -0.88 35.64 -13.41
CA GLN A 62 -0.99 36.93 -12.75
C GLN A 62 -0.76 36.71 -11.25
N GLN A 63 0.38 37.21 -10.80
CA GLN A 63 0.70 37.42 -9.41
C GLN A 63 -0.24 38.51 -8.89
N ASP A 64 -1.12 38.18 -7.96
CA ASP A 64 -1.66 39.18 -7.04
C ASP A 64 -1.19 38.82 -5.64
N SER A 65 -0.09 39.45 -5.25
CA SER A 65 0.32 39.56 -3.86
C SER A 65 -0.67 40.49 -3.16
N LYS A 66 -1.50 39.95 -2.28
CA LYS A 66 -2.03 40.72 -1.15
C LYS A 66 -2.08 39.85 0.09
N THR A 67 -1.02 40.01 0.88
CA THR A 67 -1.00 39.78 2.32
C THR A 67 -2.22 40.42 2.97
N ASP A 68 -2.97 39.66 3.76
CA ASP A 68 -3.68 40.21 4.89
C ASP A 68 -3.38 39.37 6.14
N LYS A 69 -2.97 40.09 7.18
CA LYS A 69 -2.48 39.58 8.45
C LYS A 69 -3.65 38.98 9.22
N ILE A 70 -3.45 37.78 9.76
CA ILE A 70 -4.35 37.17 10.75
C ILE A 70 -4.12 37.93 12.07
N VAL A 71 -5.20 38.48 12.61
CA VAL A 71 -5.29 38.97 14.01
C VAL A 71 -5.16 37.79 14.96
#